data_AF-M0E166-F1
#
_entry.id   AF-M0E166-F1
#
_cell.length_a   1.000
_cell.length_b   1.000
_cell.length_c   1.000
_cell.angle_alpha   90.00
_cell.angle_beta   90.00
_cell.angle_gamma   90.00
#
_symmetry.space_group_name_H-M   'P 1'
#
loop_
_entity.id
_entity.type
_entity.pdbx_description
1 polymer ?
#
loop_
_entity_poly.entity_id
_entity_poly.type
_entity_poly.pdbx_seq_one_letter_code
_entity_poly.pdbx_strand_id
1 'polypeptide(L)'
;MKVQSGDYDIESFCQKLIDTDPAHTFEGFHYNHAKVYFYLTEDDWLDNFENNYEIEDYGEVYKLTREYVGRFGETDQAVYYAHYFDDSLLMLFTATTEEAKENTLDLTVQTSPTICEMPIVPQDFQRLHKMVLEENPSIRITGFKAHRIPDLAEAEIRPDYNREIKYKGEDGKQTLQEFKQYYGVVPTRVEYREGDIEIKIDKSGKFTIKRSTADNFTLLFDLIREIQDHVLDIQEVSQRIKFRTERRNSGELQLEFPSVTAGQIDFHKSFNLLMAEEFIESAGEEGYRQFTFTDVSKEAGSLDFSATVTDEVREATFNISATQDSMKIVPKHDCEFPTIVHFFHLVTETIDERATINVFDTESAYATSAP
;
A
#
# COMPACT_ATOMS: atom_id res chain seq x y z
N MET A 1 3.71 22.48 -7.70
CA MET A 1 2.94 23.07 -6.61
C MET A 1 3.78 24.17 -5.97
N LYS A 2 3.39 25.45 -6.09
CA LYS A 2 4.17 26.59 -5.57
C LYS A 2 3.58 27.10 -4.27
N VAL A 3 4.05 26.58 -3.14
CA VAL A 3 3.73 27.11 -1.81
C VAL A 3 4.88 28.03 -1.40
N GLN A 4 4.54 29.21 -0.86
CA GLN A 4 5.56 30.13 -0.34
C GLN A 4 6.21 29.51 0.91
N SER A 5 7.52 29.72 1.08
CA SER A 5 8.20 29.31 2.31
C SER A 5 7.59 29.97 3.54
N GLY A 6 7.56 29.24 4.63
CA GLY A 6 6.98 29.62 5.92
C GLY A 6 6.95 28.43 6.86
N ASP A 7 6.65 28.68 8.13
CA ASP A 7 6.45 27.63 9.13
C ASP A 7 4.97 27.20 9.11
N TYR A 8 4.69 26.00 8.62
CA TYR A 8 3.36 25.41 8.53
C TYR A 8 3.26 24.18 9.44
N ASP A 9 2.14 24.08 10.14
CA ASP A 9 1.57 22.80 10.58
C ASP A 9 0.66 22.25 9.46
N ILE A 10 0.10 21.05 9.64
CA ILE A 10 -0.76 20.45 8.62
C ILE A 10 -2.05 21.23 8.35
N GLU A 11 -2.67 21.80 9.39
CA GLU A 11 -3.93 22.54 9.26
C GLU A 11 -3.73 23.83 8.47
N SER A 12 -2.70 24.61 8.81
CA SER A 12 -2.32 25.85 8.12
C SER A 12 -1.82 25.57 6.71
N PHE A 13 -1.14 24.45 6.48
CA PHE A 13 -0.78 24.01 5.13
C PHE A 13 -2.02 23.70 4.28
N CYS A 14 -2.96 22.90 4.79
CA CYS A 14 -4.23 22.63 4.11
C CYS A 14 -5.02 23.92 3.87
N GLN A 15 -5.10 24.82 4.85
CA GLN A 15 -5.74 26.12 4.69
C GLN A 15 -5.06 26.95 3.59
N LYS A 16 -3.73 26.92 3.52
CA LYS A 16 -2.98 27.55 2.43
C LYS A 16 -3.34 26.97 1.06
N LEU A 17 -3.58 25.66 0.96
CA LEU A 17 -4.04 25.02 -0.27
C LEU A 17 -5.48 25.39 -0.64
N ILE A 18 -6.33 25.64 0.35
CA ILE A 18 -7.71 26.12 0.17
C ILE A 18 -7.71 27.58 -0.31
N ASP A 19 -6.91 28.43 0.34
CA ASP A 19 -6.84 29.87 0.07
C ASP A 19 -6.18 30.19 -1.27
N THR A 20 -5.32 29.29 -1.75
CA THR A 20 -4.65 29.46 -3.05
C THR A 20 -5.55 28.91 -4.15
N ASP A 21 -5.89 29.75 -5.14
CA ASP A 21 -6.68 29.36 -6.31
C ASP A 21 -6.12 28.05 -6.92
N PRO A 22 -6.94 26.99 -7.09
CA PRO A 22 -6.51 25.74 -7.72
C PRO A 22 -5.79 25.92 -9.07
N ALA A 23 -6.11 26.99 -9.81
CA ALA A 23 -5.42 27.31 -11.07
C ALA A 23 -3.98 27.81 -10.89
N HIS A 24 -3.63 28.33 -9.70
CA HIS A 24 -2.33 28.95 -9.40
C HIS A 24 -1.49 28.11 -8.43
N THR A 25 -2.10 27.32 -7.55
CA THR A 25 -1.39 26.36 -6.67
C THR A 25 -0.56 25.36 -7.49
N PHE A 26 -1.07 25.00 -8.68
CA PHE A 26 -0.54 23.96 -9.56
C PHE A 26 -0.05 24.50 -10.92
N GLU A 27 0.28 25.79 -11.00
CA GLU A 27 0.78 26.40 -12.23
C GLU A 27 2.01 25.63 -12.76
N GLY A 28 1.93 25.14 -14.00
CA GLY A 28 2.93 24.28 -14.65
C GLY A 28 2.58 22.80 -14.74
N PHE A 29 1.54 22.32 -14.05
CA PHE A 29 1.13 20.92 -14.06
C PHE A 29 -0.09 20.70 -14.96
N HIS A 30 -0.14 19.57 -15.69
CA HIS A 30 -1.21 19.27 -16.65
C HIS A 30 -2.61 19.10 -16.03
N TYR A 31 -2.69 18.92 -14.71
CA TYR A 31 -3.95 18.70 -13.99
C TYR A 31 -3.93 19.48 -12.66
N ASN A 32 -4.89 20.36 -12.44
CA ASN A 32 -5.06 21.16 -11.21
C ASN A 32 -5.63 20.32 -10.05
N HIS A 33 -5.06 19.13 -9.80
CA HIS A 33 -5.51 18.24 -8.74
C HIS A 33 -4.36 18.00 -7.76
N ALA A 34 -4.65 18.10 -6.46
CA ALA A 34 -3.75 17.59 -5.44
C ALA A 34 -3.87 16.07 -5.37
N LYS A 35 -2.73 15.41 -5.27
CA LYS A 35 -2.60 13.98 -4.98
C LYS A 35 -1.98 13.85 -3.61
N VAL A 36 -2.55 12.96 -2.81
CA VAL A 36 -2.05 12.63 -1.49
C VAL A 36 -1.73 11.15 -1.48
N TYR A 37 -0.53 10.84 -1.04
CA TYR A 37 -0.01 9.49 -0.85
C TYR A 37 0.34 9.31 0.61
N PHE A 38 0.21 8.07 1.09
CA PHE A 38 0.59 7.69 2.44
C PHE A 38 1.67 6.62 2.37
N TYR A 39 2.65 6.74 3.26
CA TYR A 39 3.79 5.84 3.34
C TYR A 39 4.01 5.43 4.79
N LEU A 40 4.30 4.16 4.99
CA LEU A 40 4.74 3.65 6.29
C LEU A 40 6.24 3.88 6.39
N THR A 41 6.67 4.36 7.54
CA THR A 41 8.08 4.67 7.78
C THR A 41 8.53 4.22 9.16
N GLU A 42 9.82 3.93 9.27
CA GLU A 42 10.55 3.99 10.54
C GLU A 42 11.07 5.43 10.79
N ASP A 43 11.63 5.67 11.97
CA ASP A 43 12.23 6.95 12.35
C ASP A 43 13.23 7.44 11.29
N ASP A 44 13.44 8.77 11.23
CA ASP A 44 14.41 9.43 10.35
C ASP A 44 14.18 9.20 8.83
N TRP A 45 12.92 9.23 8.40
CA TRP A 45 12.53 9.02 6.99
C TRP A 45 13.25 9.94 5.98
N LEU A 46 13.66 11.13 6.40
CA LEU A 46 14.33 12.13 5.56
C LEU A 46 15.66 11.60 5.00
N ASP A 47 16.35 10.71 5.72
CA ASP A 47 17.63 10.10 5.30
C ASP A 47 17.50 9.39 3.94
N ASN A 48 16.32 8.86 3.62
CA ASN A 48 16.03 8.24 2.32
C ASN A 48 16.06 9.25 1.16
N PHE A 49 15.88 10.54 1.44
CA PHE A 49 15.73 11.60 0.46
C PHE A 49 16.95 12.52 0.36
N GLU A 50 17.77 12.66 1.41
CA GLU A 50 18.88 13.64 1.50
C GLU A 50 19.85 13.62 0.31
N ASN A 51 20.14 12.43 -0.23
CA ASN A 51 21.14 12.28 -1.31
C ASN A 51 20.61 12.65 -2.70
N ASN A 52 19.29 12.65 -2.89
CA ASN A 52 18.67 12.74 -4.22
C ASN A 52 17.65 13.88 -4.37
N TYR A 53 17.30 14.55 -3.27
CA TYR A 53 16.31 15.61 -3.24
C TYR A 53 16.91 16.87 -2.63
N GLU A 54 16.50 18.02 -3.15
CA GLU A 54 16.59 19.28 -2.43
C GLU A 54 15.47 19.30 -1.39
N ILE A 55 15.86 19.43 -0.12
CA ILE A 55 14.95 19.43 1.02
C ILE A 55 14.90 20.83 1.62
N GLU A 56 13.70 21.39 1.71
CA GLU A 56 13.46 22.66 2.41
C GLU A 56 12.51 22.41 3.60
N ASP A 57 12.89 22.91 4.77
CA ASP A 57 12.09 22.85 6.00
C ASP A 57 11.08 24.01 6.03
N TYR A 58 9.80 23.65 6.06
CA TYR A 58 8.65 24.56 6.10
C TYR A 58 7.90 24.39 7.44
N GLY A 59 8.62 24.13 8.55
CA GLY A 59 8.06 23.88 9.87
C GLY A 59 7.83 22.40 10.13
N GLU A 60 6.56 21.97 10.24
CA GLU A 60 6.23 20.55 10.35
C GLU A 60 6.10 19.87 8.98
N VAL A 61 6.16 20.65 7.90
CA VAL A 61 6.08 20.19 6.52
C VAL A 61 7.46 20.30 5.88
N TYR A 62 7.88 19.27 5.17
CA TYR A 62 9.12 19.26 4.39
C TYR A 62 8.80 19.31 2.91
N LYS A 63 9.40 20.24 2.19
CA LYS A 63 9.32 20.29 0.73
C LYS A 63 10.50 19.52 0.14
N LEU A 64 10.19 18.52 -0.68
CA LEU A 64 11.16 17.69 -1.39
C LEU A 64 11.09 18.01 -2.88
N THR A 65 12.22 18.36 -3.49
CA THR A 65 12.31 18.67 -4.92
C THR A 65 13.35 17.79 -5.59
N ARG A 66 13.01 17.16 -6.72
CA ARG A 66 13.95 16.34 -7.50
C ARG A 66 13.74 16.54 -8.99
N GLU A 67 14.85 16.70 -9.72
CA GLU A 67 14.85 16.73 -11.18
C GLU A 67 14.71 15.32 -11.75
N TYR A 68 13.97 15.21 -12.86
CA TYR A 68 13.84 13.98 -13.62
C TYR A 68 13.85 14.26 -15.13
N VAL A 69 14.13 13.23 -15.91
CA VAL A 69 14.08 13.30 -17.38
C VAL A 69 12.79 12.65 -17.83
N GLY A 70 11.88 13.43 -18.41
CA GLY A 70 10.64 12.93 -18.97
C GLY A 70 10.86 12.09 -20.24
N ARG A 71 9.80 11.43 -20.71
CA ARG A 71 9.81 10.50 -21.85
C ARG A 71 10.28 11.13 -23.16
N PHE A 72 10.17 12.45 -23.27
CA PHE A 72 10.59 13.21 -24.46
C PHE A 72 12.01 13.78 -24.32
N GLY A 73 12.71 13.45 -23.23
CA GLY A 73 14.08 13.88 -22.96
C GLY A 73 14.19 15.29 -22.36
N GLU A 74 13.07 15.93 -22.01
CA GLU A 74 13.08 17.18 -21.26
C GLU A 74 13.37 16.94 -19.77
N THR A 75 14.19 17.81 -19.17
CA THR A 75 14.35 17.85 -17.72
C THR A 75 13.22 18.67 -17.11
N ASP A 76 12.55 18.09 -16.13
CA ASP A 76 11.48 18.73 -15.36
C ASP A 76 11.66 18.43 -13.86
N GLN A 77 10.87 19.08 -13.01
CA GLN A 77 10.97 19.00 -11.55
C GLN A 77 9.74 18.37 -10.92
N ALA A 78 9.98 17.34 -10.11
CA ALA A 78 9.01 16.76 -9.21
C ALA A 78 9.06 17.49 -7.86
N VAL A 79 7.89 17.85 -7.31
CA VAL A 79 7.78 18.56 -6.03
C VAL A 79 6.77 17.86 -5.14
N TYR A 80 7.20 17.60 -3.91
CA TYR A 80 6.44 16.91 -2.88
C TYR A 80 6.46 17.72 -1.59
N TYR A 81 5.38 17.64 -0.82
CA TYR A 81 5.30 18.22 0.51
C TYR A 81 4.91 17.12 1.48
N ALA A 82 5.81 16.76 2.38
CA ALA A 82 5.68 15.63 3.27
C ALA A 82 5.52 16.09 4.72
N HIS A 83 4.71 15.37 5.47
CA HIS A 83 4.43 15.60 6.89
C HIS A 83 4.12 14.27 7.56
N TYR A 84 4.48 14.13 8.84
CA TYR A 84 4.02 13.01 9.65
C TYR A 84 2.54 13.15 9.97
N PHE A 85 1.70 12.29 9.40
CA PHE A 85 0.30 12.20 9.81
C PHE A 85 0.17 11.53 11.17
N ASP A 86 1.04 10.56 11.43
CA ASP A 86 1.23 9.85 12.70
C ASP A 86 2.72 9.48 12.83
N ASP A 87 3.17 8.97 13.98
CA ASP A 87 4.58 8.71 14.29
C ASP A 87 5.27 7.80 13.25
N SER A 88 4.52 6.87 12.65
CA SER A 88 5.03 5.95 11.63
C SER A 88 4.31 6.07 10.28
N LEU A 89 3.48 7.11 10.10
CA LEU A 89 2.70 7.32 8.88
C LEU A 89 3.00 8.68 8.27
N LEU A 90 3.66 8.67 7.11
CA LEU A 90 3.94 9.86 6.33
C LEU A 90 2.80 10.14 5.36
N MET A 91 2.40 11.40 5.29
CA MET A 91 1.48 11.93 4.31
C MET A 91 2.23 12.86 3.36
N LEU A 92 1.99 12.69 2.06
CA LEU A 92 2.75 13.39 1.04
C LEU A 92 1.83 13.98 -0.03
N PHE A 93 1.80 15.31 -0.11
CA PHE A 93 1.05 16.09 -1.09
C PHE A 93 1.88 16.39 -2.33
N THR A 94 1.24 16.29 -3.50
CA THR A 94 1.87 16.67 -4.77
C THR A 94 0.84 16.97 -5.86
N ALA A 95 1.28 17.67 -6.90
CA ALA A 95 0.55 17.78 -8.17
C ALA A 95 1.34 17.20 -9.36
N THR A 96 2.48 16.59 -9.06
CA THR A 96 3.39 15.96 -10.02
C THR A 96 2.69 14.84 -10.79
N THR A 97 3.09 14.62 -12.05
CA THR A 97 2.53 13.56 -12.92
C THR A 97 2.86 12.16 -12.40
N GLU A 98 2.17 11.12 -12.89
CA GLU A 98 2.53 9.74 -12.51
C GLU A 98 3.94 9.40 -12.97
N GLU A 99 4.27 9.73 -14.22
CA GLU A 99 5.59 9.52 -14.80
C GLU A 99 6.71 10.16 -13.94
N ALA A 100 6.48 11.37 -13.44
CA ALA A 100 7.45 12.03 -12.58
C ALA A 100 7.57 11.34 -11.21
N LYS A 101 6.46 10.85 -10.61
CA LYS A 101 6.48 10.01 -9.40
C LYS A 101 7.27 8.72 -9.64
N GLU A 102 6.97 8.01 -10.72
CA GLU A 102 7.64 6.77 -11.12
C GLU A 102 9.15 6.97 -11.29
N ASN A 103 9.58 8.10 -11.86
CA ASN A 103 11.00 8.43 -12.07
C ASN A 103 11.70 9.06 -10.86
N THR A 104 10.99 9.33 -9.75
CA THR A 104 11.57 9.98 -8.57
C THR A 104 11.19 9.26 -7.28
N LEU A 105 10.01 9.57 -6.73
CA LEU A 105 9.55 9.10 -5.42
C LEU A 105 9.49 7.58 -5.36
N ASP A 106 9.01 6.92 -6.43
CA ASP A 106 8.85 5.47 -6.44
C ASP A 106 10.19 4.76 -6.40
N LEU A 107 11.19 5.25 -7.13
CA LEU A 107 12.54 4.69 -7.08
C LEU A 107 13.14 4.79 -5.68
N THR A 108 12.90 5.90 -4.99
CA THR A 108 13.38 6.12 -3.61
C THR A 108 12.68 5.19 -2.64
N VAL A 109 11.35 5.10 -2.71
CA VAL A 109 10.57 4.27 -1.77
C VAL A 109 10.79 2.78 -2.03
N GLN A 110 10.84 2.36 -3.29
CA GLN A 110 11.03 0.95 -3.66
C GLN A 110 12.37 0.38 -3.22
N THR A 111 13.42 1.20 -3.19
CA THR A 111 14.76 0.76 -2.78
C THR A 111 15.05 0.98 -1.29
N SER A 112 14.18 1.73 -0.60
CA SER A 112 14.38 2.00 0.82
C SER A 112 14.09 0.78 1.69
N PRO A 113 14.94 0.52 2.70
CA PRO A 113 14.66 -0.46 3.76
C PRO A 113 13.72 0.08 4.85
N THR A 114 13.49 1.41 4.92
CA THR A 114 12.78 2.05 6.04
C THR A 114 11.49 2.76 5.65
N ILE A 115 11.18 2.92 4.35
CA ILE A 115 9.91 3.46 3.88
C ILE A 115 9.23 2.51 2.88
N CYS A 116 7.91 2.37 2.97
CA CYS A 116 7.10 1.66 1.97
C CYS A 116 5.76 2.36 1.72
N GLU A 117 5.13 2.07 0.58
CA GLU A 117 3.77 2.55 0.33
C GLU A 117 2.81 1.98 1.38
N MET A 118 1.85 2.78 1.84
CA MET A 118 0.78 2.31 2.71
C MET A 118 -0.19 1.43 1.90
N PRO A 119 -0.23 0.10 2.10
CA PRO A 119 -1.15 -0.73 1.35
C PRO A 119 -2.58 -0.47 1.84
N ILE A 120 -3.51 -0.25 0.90
CA ILE A 120 -4.94 -0.35 1.22
C ILE A 120 -5.39 -1.74 0.76
N VAL A 121 -5.39 -2.69 1.70
CA VAL A 121 -5.87 -4.05 1.40
C VAL A 121 -7.35 -4.02 0.99
N PRO A 122 -7.84 -4.99 0.21
CA PRO A 122 -9.18 -4.92 -0.36
C PRO A 122 -10.30 -4.77 0.69
N GLN A 123 -10.13 -5.36 1.87
CA GLN A 123 -11.07 -5.20 2.99
C GLN A 123 -11.15 -3.75 3.49
N ASP A 124 -10.02 -3.07 3.63
CA ASP A 124 -9.97 -1.66 4.03
C ASP A 124 -10.57 -0.78 2.95
N PHE A 125 -10.29 -1.04 1.68
CA PHE A 125 -10.93 -0.29 0.59
C PHE A 125 -12.45 -0.40 0.62
N GLN A 126 -13.00 -1.56 1.00
CA GLN A 126 -14.44 -1.73 1.20
C GLN A 126 -14.96 -0.96 2.42
N ARG A 127 -14.21 -0.93 3.53
CA ARG A 127 -14.55 -0.12 4.71
C ARG A 127 -14.60 1.36 4.36
N LEU A 128 -13.57 1.87 3.70
CA LEU A 128 -13.52 3.26 3.21
C LEU A 128 -14.74 3.56 2.32
N HIS A 129 -15.02 2.71 1.33
CA HIS A 129 -16.16 2.89 0.44
C HIS A 129 -17.50 2.93 1.19
N LYS A 130 -17.67 2.04 2.16
CA LYS A 130 -18.88 1.98 2.99
C LYS A 130 -19.03 3.23 3.85
N MET A 131 -17.96 3.65 4.53
CA MET A 131 -17.91 4.86 5.36
C MET A 131 -18.37 6.09 4.56
N VAL A 132 -17.79 6.33 3.37
CA VAL A 132 -18.17 7.45 2.50
C VAL A 132 -19.67 7.44 2.19
N LEU A 133 -20.22 6.29 1.82
CA LEU A 133 -21.62 6.18 1.41
C LEU A 133 -22.63 6.24 2.57
N GLU A 134 -22.23 5.83 3.78
CA GLU A 134 -23.06 5.84 4.98
C GLU A 134 -23.08 7.21 5.64
N GLU A 135 -21.93 7.86 5.74
CA GLU A 135 -21.79 9.19 6.35
C GLU A 135 -22.26 10.32 5.44
N ASN A 136 -22.23 10.10 4.12
CA ASN A 136 -22.66 11.08 3.12
C ASN A 136 -23.74 10.47 2.20
N PRO A 137 -25.01 10.35 2.65
CA PRO A 137 -26.05 9.65 1.87
C PRO A 137 -26.34 10.27 0.50
N SER A 138 -26.09 11.57 0.35
CA SER A 138 -26.28 12.33 -0.89
C SER A 138 -25.07 12.28 -1.83
N ILE A 139 -23.96 11.65 -1.40
CA ILE A 139 -22.76 11.54 -2.22
C ILE A 139 -22.99 10.65 -3.42
N ARG A 140 -22.54 11.12 -4.57
CA ARG A 140 -22.65 10.40 -5.84
C ARG A 140 -21.32 9.79 -6.19
N ILE A 141 -21.39 8.64 -6.85
CA ILE A 141 -20.24 8.06 -7.53
C ILE A 141 -20.31 8.51 -8.98
N THR A 142 -19.37 9.33 -9.41
CA THR A 142 -19.32 9.90 -10.77
C THR A 142 -18.45 9.07 -11.71
N GLY A 143 -17.66 8.13 -11.16
CA GLY A 143 -16.90 7.16 -11.92
C GLY A 143 -16.20 6.13 -11.05
N PHE A 144 -15.85 5.00 -11.64
CA PHE A 144 -15.09 3.95 -10.96
C PHE A 144 -14.27 3.09 -11.94
N LYS A 145 -13.26 2.42 -11.39
CA LYS A 145 -12.60 1.25 -11.98
C LYS A 145 -12.93 0.06 -11.08
N ALA A 146 -13.33 -1.06 -11.67
CA ALA A 146 -13.64 -2.28 -10.95
C ALA A 146 -13.06 -3.50 -11.66
N HIS A 147 -12.71 -4.53 -10.90
CA HIS A 147 -12.18 -5.80 -11.42
C HIS A 147 -12.97 -6.98 -10.85
N ARG A 148 -13.07 -8.06 -11.62
CA ARG A 148 -13.62 -9.34 -11.16
C ARG A 148 -12.72 -9.87 -10.05
N ILE A 149 -13.29 -10.08 -8.86
CA ILE A 149 -12.62 -10.75 -7.75
C ILE A 149 -13.54 -11.84 -7.20
N PRO A 150 -13.32 -13.12 -7.57
CA PRO A 150 -14.16 -14.26 -7.20
C PRO A 150 -14.59 -14.32 -5.74
N ASP A 151 -13.67 -14.06 -4.83
CA ASP A 151 -13.91 -14.24 -3.40
C ASP A 151 -14.75 -13.13 -2.76
N LEU A 152 -14.74 -11.94 -3.36
CA LEU A 152 -15.43 -10.78 -2.81
C LEU A 152 -16.84 -10.59 -3.37
N ALA A 153 -17.12 -11.14 -4.55
CA ALA A 153 -18.44 -11.06 -5.17
C ALA A 153 -18.69 -12.22 -6.14
N GLU A 154 -19.83 -12.87 -5.99
CA GLU A 154 -20.33 -13.83 -6.98
C GLU A 154 -20.75 -13.14 -8.28
N ALA A 155 -20.70 -13.88 -9.40
CA ALA A 155 -21.07 -13.36 -10.71
C ALA A 155 -22.20 -14.21 -11.32
N GLU A 156 -23.36 -13.60 -11.57
CA GLU A 156 -24.48 -14.27 -12.25
C GLU A 156 -24.18 -14.57 -13.73
N ILE A 157 -23.39 -13.72 -14.39
CA ILE A 157 -23.13 -13.76 -15.83
C ILE A 157 -21.65 -13.97 -16.09
N ARG A 158 -21.32 -15.10 -16.74
CA ARG A 158 -19.96 -15.45 -17.18
C ARG A 158 -18.96 -15.40 -16.02
N PRO A 159 -19.18 -16.20 -14.96
CA PRO A 159 -18.37 -16.17 -13.75
C PRO A 159 -16.89 -16.48 -13.99
N ASP A 160 -16.60 -17.30 -15.01
CA ASP A 160 -15.25 -17.77 -15.34
C ASP A 160 -14.40 -16.77 -16.15
N TYR A 161 -14.88 -15.53 -16.33
CA TYR A 161 -14.18 -14.52 -17.12
C TYR A 161 -13.67 -13.37 -16.26
N ASN A 162 -12.36 -13.14 -16.32
CA ASN A 162 -11.74 -11.94 -15.78
C ASN A 162 -12.19 -10.70 -16.57
N ARG A 163 -12.55 -9.63 -15.83
CA ARG A 163 -13.08 -8.39 -16.41
C ARG A 163 -12.57 -7.19 -15.65
N GLU A 164 -12.22 -6.17 -16.42
CA GLU A 164 -11.98 -4.81 -15.94
C GLU A 164 -13.12 -3.93 -16.47
N ILE A 165 -13.76 -3.18 -15.57
CA ILE A 165 -14.82 -2.22 -15.90
C ILE A 165 -14.33 -0.82 -15.58
N LYS A 166 -14.47 0.09 -16.55
CA LYS A 166 -14.31 1.53 -16.36
C LYS A 166 -15.64 2.20 -16.64
N TYR A 167 -16.11 2.99 -15.68
CA TYR A 167 -17.38 3.67 -15.78
C TYR A 167 -17.23 5.16 -15.43
N LYS A 168 -17.99 6.00 -16.12
CA LYS A 168 -18.18 7.43 -15.83
C LYS A 168 -19.63 7.80 -16.11
N GLY A 169 -20.30 8.39 -15.13
CA GLY A 169 -21.71 8.76 -15.17
C GLY A 169 -22.22 9.10 -13.78
N GLU A 170 -23.32 9.85 -13.70
CA GLU A 170 -23.88 10.32 -12.41
C GLU A 170 -24.61 9.22 -11.64
N ASP A 171 -24.95 8.11 -12.30
CA ASP A 171 -25.60 6.91 -11.75
C ASP A 171 -24.60 5.84 -11.28
N GLY A 172 -23.31 6.19 -11.11
CA GLY A 172 -22.25 5.23 -10.83
C GLY A 172 -22.47 4.36 -9.59
N LYS A 173 -23.25 4.80 -8.60
CA LYS A 173 -23.62 3.99 -7.43
C LYS A 173 -24.52 2.82 -7.82
N GLN A 174 -25.53 3.06 -8.65
CA GLN A 174 -26.44 2.03 -9.14
C GLN A 174 -25.70 1.10 -10.10
N THR A 175 -24.93 1.66 -11.03
CA THR A 175 -24.16 0.87 -11.99
C THR A 175 -23.12 -0.02 -11.31
N LEU A 176 -22.46 0.46 -10.25
CA LEU A 176 -21.51 -0.35 -9.50
C LEU A 176 -22.19 -1.54 -8.80
N GLN A 177 -23.39 -1.34 -8.24
CA GLN A 177 -24.18 -2.41 -7.63
C GLN A 177 -24.63 -3.44 -8.67
N GLU A 178 -25.12 -2.99 -9.83
CA GLU A 178 -25.49 -3.86 -10.95
C GLU A 178 -24.29 -4.69 -11.44
N PHE A 179 -23.14 -4.06 -11.66
CA PHE A 179 -21.96 -4.79 -12.11
C PHE A 179 -21.39 -5.72 -11.04
N LYS A 180 -21.46 -5.35 -9.77
CA LYS A 180 -21.10 -6.26 -8.67
C LYS A 180 -21.98 -7.50 -8.69
N GLN A 181 -23.30 -7.35 -8.85
CA GLN A 181 -24.23 -8.47 -8.90
C GLN A 181 -24.02 -9.34 -10.16
N TYR A 182 -23.98 -8.73 -11.34
CA TYR A 182 -23.98 -9.50 -12.59
C TYR A 182 -22.61 -10.05 -12.96
N TYR A 183 -21.54 -9.34 -12.64
CA TYR A 183 -20.19 -9.69 -13.09
C TYR A 183 -19.21 -9.93 -11.93
N GLY A 184 -19.67 -9.92 -10.68
CA GLY A 184 -18.81 -10.19 -9.52
C GLY A 184 -17.61 -9.25 -9.44
N VAL A 185 -17.76 -8.00 -9.88
CA VAL A 185 -16.67 -7.01 -9.82
C VAL A 185 -16.71 -6.23 -8.52
N VAL A 186 -15.53 -5.85 -8.04
CA VAL A 186 -15.37 -4.95 -6.90
C VAL A 186 -14.58 -3.72 -7.31
N PRO A 187 -14.90 -2.54 -6.75
CA PRO A 187 -14.21 -1.31 -7.11
C PRO A 187 -12.77 -1.36 -6.63
N THR A 188 -11.85 -0.94 -7.49
CA THR A 188 -10.44 -0.69 -7.14
C THR A 188 -10.11 0.80 -7.20
N ARG A 189 -11.03 1.61 -7.73
CA ARG A 189 -10.94 3.07 -7.75
C ARG A 189 -12.34 3.65 -7.79
N VAL A 190 -12.64 4.63 -6.96
CA VAL A 190 -13.96 5.29 -6.93
C VAL A 190 -13.77 6.80 -6.91
N GLU A 191 -14.58 7.51 -7.69
CA GLU A 191 -14.67 8.97 -7.69
C GLU A 191 -16.00 9.38 -7.08
N TYR A 192 -15.93 10.18 -6.01
CA TYR A 192 -17.07 10.68 -5.26
C TYR A 192 -17.26 12.17 -5.51
N ARG A 193 -18.52 12.60 -5.54
CA ARG A 193 -18.89 14.00 -5.68
C ARG A 193 -20.14 14.35 -4.90
N GLU A 194 -20.08 15.42 -4.13
CA GLU A 194 -21.21 16.08 -3.48
C GLU A 194 -20.87 17.52 -3.10
N GLY A 195 -21.63 18.49 -3.58
CA GLY A 195 -21.37 19.90 -3.24
C GLY A 195 -19.91 20.28 -3.55
N ASP A 196 -19.15 20.59 -2.51
CA ASP A 196 -17.73 20.96 -2.55
C ASP A 196 -16.76 19.77 -2.38
N ILE A 197 -17.29 18.56 -2.14
CA ILE A 197 -16.54 17.31 -2.12
C ILE A 197 -16.37 16.80 -3.55
N GLU A 198 -15.12 16.60 -3.95
CA GLU A 198 -14.75 15.97 -5.21
C GLU A 198 -13.41 15.23 -5.06
N ILE A 199 -13.50 14.01 -4.51
CA ILE A 199 -12.35 13.15 -4.18
C ILE A 199 -12.39 11.85 -4.96
N LYS A 200 -11.22 11.36 -5.36
CA LYS A 200 -11.05 10.05 -5.98
C LYS A 200 -10.07 9.22 -5.18
N ILE A 201 -10.48 8.02 -4.80
CA ILE A 201 -9.69 7.07 -4.01
C ILE A 201 -9.30 5.90 -4.91
N ASP A 202 -8.04 5.48 -4.86
CA ASP A 202 -7.50 4.29 -5.52
C ASP A 202 -7.05 3.27 -4.48
N LYS A 203 -7.12 1.98 -4.80
CA LYS A 203 -6.64 0.90 -3.92
C LYS A 203 -5.13 0.99 -3.66
N SER A 204 -4.38 1.67 -4.53
CA SER A 204 -2.93 1.88 -4.40
C SER A 204 -2.53 2.90 -3.31
N GLY A 205 -3.41 3.24 -2.35
CA GLY A 205 -3.11 4.28 -1.35
C GLY A 205 -3.17 5.72 -1.88
N LYS A 206 -3.69 5.93 -3.10
CA LYS A 206 -3.69 7.25 -3.75
C LYS A 206 -5.03 7.96 -3.61
N PHE A 207 -4.99 9.16 -3.03
CA PHE A 207 -6.12 10.06 -2.93
C PHE A 207 -5.91 11.22 -3.90
N THR A 208 -6.90 11.52 -4.75
CA THR A 208 -6.88 12.69 -5.64
C THR A 208 -7.97 13.64 -5.24
N ILE A 209 -7.59 14.80 -4.73
CA ILE A 209 -8.46 15.92 -4.41
C ILE A 209 -8.55 16.80 -5.66
N LYS A 210 -9.73 16.86 -6.27
CA LYS A 210 -9.93 17.69 -7.47
C LYS A 210 -10.19 19.16 -7.15
N ARG A 211 -10.61 19.45 -5.91
CA ARG A 211 -10.84 20.81 -5.38
C ARG A 211 -10.30 20.92 -3.97
N SER A 212 -9.40 21.86 -3.71
CA SER A 212 -8.87 22.11 -2.36
C SER A 212 -9.94 22.80 -1.50
N THR A 213 -10.79 22.02 -0.84
CA THR A 213 -11.85 22.50 0.05
C THR A 213 -11.70 21.87 1.42
N ALA A 214 -12.18 22.54 2.47
CA ALA A 214 -12.12 22.00 3.83
C ALA A 214 -12.82 20.64 3.93
N ASP A 215 -13.95 20.46 3.25
CA ASP A 215 -14.70 19.19 3.25
C ASP A 215 -13.91 18.04 2.62
N ASN A 216 -13.13 18.29 1.55
CA ASN A 216 -12.28 17.26 0.94
C ASN A 216 -11.12 16.85 1.86
N PHE A 217 -10.49 17.80 2.55
CA PHE A 217 -9.42 17.47 3.51
C PHE A 217 -9.96 16.77 4.75
N THR A 218 -11.12 17.20 5.26
CA THR A 218 -11.81 16.55 6.38
C THR A 218 -12.13 15.10 6.03
N LEU A 219 -12.77 14.88 4.88
CA LEU A 219 -13.08 13.53 4.40
C LEU A 219 -11.81 12.69 4.20
N LEU A 220 -10.73 13.26 3.65
CA LEU A 220 -9.45 12.57 3.51
C LEU A 220 -8.93 12.09 4.87
N PHE A 221 -8.90 12.97 5.88
CA PHE A 221 -8.37 12.61 7.20
C PHE A 221 -9.24 11.57 7.91
N ASP A 222 -10.55 11.67 7.79
CA ASP A 222 -11.47 10.68 8.36
C ASP A 222 -11.29 9.31 7.70
N LEU A 223 -11.09 9.27 6.38
CA LEU A 223 -10.80 8.03 5.66
C LEU A 223 -9.52 7.36 6.14
N ILE A 224 -8.46 8.13 6.35
CA ILE A 224 -7.19 7.57 6.80
C ILE A 224 -7.31 7.05 8.23
N ARG A 225 -7.94 7.81 9.13
CA ARG A 225 -8.18 7.38 10.51
C ARG A 225 -8.98 6.08 10.60
N GLU A 226 -9.92 5.84 9.69
CA GLU A 226 -10.73 4.60 9.66
C GLU A 226 -9.88 3.34 9.44
N ILE A 227 -8.77 3.44 8.70
CA ILE A 227 -7.91 2.28 8.35
C ILE A 227 -6.54 2.32 9.04
N GLN A 228 -6.20 3.43 9.70
CA GLN A 228 -4.89 3.67 10.29
C GLN A 228 -4.46 2.55 11.24
N ASP A 229 -5.29 2.20 12.22
CA ASP A 229 -4.95 1.17 13.22
C ASP A 229 -4.57 -0.16 12.56
N HIS A 230 -5.36 -0.59 11.59
CA HIS A 230 -5.12 -1.87 10.90
C HIS A 230 -3.82 -1.85 10.08
N VAL A 231 -3.53 -0.74 9.42
CA VAL A 231 -2.30 -0.55 8.65
C VAL A 231 -1.08 -0.53 9.58
N LEU A 232 -1.16 0.16 10.71
CA LEU A 232 -0.07 0.23 11.70
C LEU A 232 0.15 -1.13 12.37
N ASP A 233 -0.89 -1.90 12.63
CA ASP A 233 -0.78 -3.29 13.11
C ASP A 233 0.02 -4.16 12.12
N ILE A 234 -0.27 -4.04 10.81
CA ILE A 234 0.49 -4.74 9.77
C ILE A 234 1.96 -4.31 9.78
N GLN A 235 2.24 -3.01 9.94
CA GLN A 235 3.60 -2.49 10.04
C GLN A 235 4.33 -3.06 11.26
N GLU A 236 3.72 -3.01 12.45
CA GLU A 236 4.31 -3.49 13.69
C GLU A 236 4.67 -4.97 13.61
N VAL A 237 3.75 -5.80 13.11
CA VAL A 237 3.99 -7.23 12.90
C VAL A 237 5.12 -7.44 11.90
N SER A 238 5.14 -6.70 10.80
CA SER A 238 6.16 -6.80 9.75
C SER A 238 7.56 -6.40 10.27
N GLN A 239 7.67 -5.36 11.08
CA GLN A 239 8.92 -4.93 11.73
C GLN A 239 9.47 -5.95 12.74
N ARG A 240 8.61 -6.81 13.27
CA ARG A 240 9.01 -7.90 14.17
C ARG A 240 9.55 -9.10 13.39
N ILE A 241 9.07 -9.36 12.18
CA ILE A 241 9.51 -10.47 11.33
C ILE A 241 10.89 -10.14 10.74
N LYS A 242 11.95 -10.72 11.32
CA LYS A 242 13.33 -10.45 10.88
C LYS A 242 14.31 -11.52 11.28
N PHE A 243 15.41 -11.57 10.54
CA PHE A 243 16.62 -12.29 10.87
C PHE A 243 17.64 -11.33 11.48
N ARG A 244 18.20 -11.65 12.65
CA ARG A 244 19.26 -10.86 13.29
C ARG A 244 20.37 -11.77 13.80
N THR A 245 21.60 -11.27 13.79
CA THR A 245 22.74 -11.93 14.44
C THR A 245 22.98 -11.26 15.78
N GLU A 246 22.70 -11.96 16.87
CA GLU A 246 22.96 -11.49 18.23
C GLU A 246 24.39 -11.81 18.65
N ARG A 247 25.15 -10.80 19.03
CA ARG A 247 26.45 -10.97 19.67
C ARG A 247 26.27 -11.16 21.17
N ARG A 248 26.66 -12.34 21.68
CA ARG A 248 26.67 -12.63 23.12
C ARG A 248 28.10 -12.84 23.60
N ASN A 249 28.45 -12.17 24.70
CA ASN A 249 29.73 -12.36 25.36
C ASN A 249 29.68 -13.63 26.21
N SER A 250 30.61 -14.56 25.96
CA SER A 250 30.83 -15.73 26.81
C SER A 250 32.29 -15.73 27.29
N GLY A 251 32.55 -15.00 28.38
CA GLY A 251 33.92 -14.75 28.85
C GLY A 251 34.63 -13.71 27.98
N GLU A 252 35.82 -14.04 27.46
CA GLU A 252 36.57 -13.20 26.50
C GLU A 252 36.18 -13.43 25.04
N LEU A 253 35.29 -14.40 24.76
CA LEU A 253 34.85 -14.74 23.41
C LEU A 253 33.54 -14.02 23.08
N GLN A 254 33.52 -13.35 21.92
CA GLN A 254 32.29 -12.88 21.29
C GLN A 254 31.75 -13.99 20.39
N LEU A 255 30.55 -14.49 20.71
CA LEU A 255 29.86 -15.49 19.92
C LEU A 255 28.66 -14.84 19.21
N GLU A 256 28.49 -15.18 17.94
CA GLU A 256 27.36 -14.72 17.11
C GLU A 256 26.30 -15.82 17.03
N PHE A 257 25.08 -15.50 17.44
CA PHE A 257 23.93 -16.41 17.43
C PHE A 257 22.86 -15.87 16.48
N PRO A 258 22.37 -16.68 15.52
CA PRO A 258 21.23 -16.29 14.70
C PRO A 258 19.96 -16.27 15.56
N SER A 259 19.18 -15.21 15.40
CA SER A 259 17.89 -14.97 16.04
C SER A 259 16.88 -14.70 14.93
N VAL A 260 15.83 -15.52 14.84
CA VAL A 260 14.84 -15.45 13.77
C VAL A 260 13.46 -15.30 14.37
N THR A 261 12.78 -14.23 14.01
CA THR A 261 11.35 -14.06 14.29
C THR A 261 10.61 -14.31 12.98
N ALA A 262 9.86 -15.42 12.93
CA ALA A 262 9.09 -15.80 11.76
C ALA A 262 7.71 -15.12 11.76
N GLY A 263 7.13 -14.94 10.58
CA GLY A 263 5.75 -14.49 10.40
C GLY A 263 4.83 -15.65 10.03
N GLN A 264 3.53 -15.44 10.21
CA GLN A 264 2.47 -16.30 9.70
C GLN A 264 1.38 -15.44 9.08
N ILE A 265 0.99 -15.78 7.85
CA ILE A 265 -0.22 -15.29 7.22
C ILE A 265 -1.29 -16.36 7.39
N ASP A 266 -2.42 -16.00 7.98
CA ASP A 266 -3.57 -16.88 8.17
C ASP A 266 -4.58 -16.65 7.06
N PHE A 267 -5.01 -17.74 6.43
CA PHE A 267 -6.01 -17.72 5.36
C PHE A 267 -7.41 -17.92 5.92
N HIS A 268 -8.36 -17.18 5.37
CA HIS A 268 -9.80 -17.33 5.58
C HIS A 268 -10.43 -18.33 4.61
N LYS A 269 -9.73 -18.70 3.53
CA LYS A 269 -10.11 -19.80 2.64
C LYS A 269 -8.99 -20.81 2.47
N SER A 270 -9.39 -22.03 2.10
CA SER A 270 -8.45 -23.14 1.92
C SER A 270 -7.53 -22.87 0.73
N PHE A 271 -6.27 -22.57 1.05
CA PHE A 271 -5.20 -22.49 0.06
C PHE A 271 -5.06 -23.84 -0.64
N ASN A 272 -4.90 -23.81 -1.95
CA ASN A 272 -4.79 -25.02 -2.75
C ASN A 272 -3.70 -24.94 -3.82
N LEU A 273 -3.41 -26.07 -4.47
CA LEU A 273 -2.32 -26.16 -5.45
C LEU A 273 -2.51 -25.22 -6.65
N LEU A 274 -3.75 -25.05 -7.11
CA LEU A 274 -4.07 -24.12 -8.19
C LEU A 274 -3.79 -22.68 -7.76
N MET A 275 -4.21 -22.31 -6.54
CA MET A 275 -3.90 -20.99 -5.97
C MET A 275 -2.39 -20.78 -5.81
N ALA A 276 -1.63 -21.81 -5.47
CA ALA A 276 -0.17 -21.72 -5.40
C ALA A 276 0.47 -21.50 -6.78
N GLU A 277 -0.10 -22.05 -7.84
CA GLU A 277 0.32 -21.80 -9.23
C GLU A 277 -0.01 -20.38 -9.66
N GLU A 278 -1.25 -19.96 -9.46
CA GLU A 278 -1.71 -18.59 -9.75
C GLU A 278 -0.88 -17.57 -8.96
N PHE A 279 -0.57 -17.82 -7.69
CA PHE A 279 0.26 -16.95 -6.85
C PHE A 279 1.66 -16.71 -7.43
N ILE A 280 2.33 -17.79 -7.88
CA ILE A 280 3.66 -17.70 -8.50
C ILE A 280 3.57 -16.95 -9.84
N GLU A 281 2.53 -17.20 -10.63
CA GLU A 281 2.33 -16.53 -11.92
C GLU A 281 2.04 -15.03 -11.73
N SER A 282 1.19 -14.66 -10.77
CA SER A 282 0.83 -13.28 -10.46
C SER A 282 2.04 -12.43 -10.03
N ALA A 283 3.03 -13.03 -9.36
CA ALA A 283 4.28 -12.35 -9.05
C ALA A 283 5.07 -11.91 -10.29
N GLY A 284 4.82 -12.50 -11.47
CA GLY A 284 5.42 -12.08 -12.73
C GLY A 284 4.70 -10.91 -13.44
N GLU A 285 3.53 -10.50 -12.96
CA GLU A 285 2.73 -9.41 -13.56
C GLU A 285 3.36 -8.04 -13.28
N GLU A 286 3.14 -7.05 -14.17
CA GLU A 286 3.79 -5.73 -14.10
C GLU A 286 3.66 -5.02 -12.74
N GLY A 287 2.64 -5.31 -11.93
CA GLY A 287 2.47 -4.76 -10.58
C GLY A 287 3.24 -5.48 -9.46
N TYR A 288 3.72 -6.70 -9.70
CA TYR A 288 4.30 -7.58 -8.67
C TYR A 288 5.65 -8.18 -9.01
N ARG A 289 6.25 -7.77 -10.14
CA ARG A 289 7.59 -8.18 -10.63
C ARG A 289 8.76 -8.00 -9.65
N GLN A 290 8.49 -7.54 -8.44
CA GLN A 290 9.42 -7.48 -7.33
C GLN A 290 9.77 -8.87 -6.79
N PHE A 291 8.89 -9.87 -6.86
CA PHE A 291 9.11 -11.17 -6.23
C PHE A 291 9.38 -12.31 -7.21
N THR A 292 10.43 -13.10 -6.95
CA THR A 292 10.69 -14.35 -7.66
C THR A 292 10.66 -15.54 -6.70
N PHE A 293 10.25 -16.70 -7.25
CA PHE A 293 10.09 -17.94 -6.49
C PHE A 293 11.07 -18.98 -7.02
N THR A 294 11.89 -19.52 -6.14
CA THR A 294 12.87 -20.58 -6.42
C THR A 294 12.71 -21.74 -5.45
N ASP A 295 13.32 -22.89 -5.75
CA ASP A 295 13.24 -24.12 -4.96
C ASP A 295 11.79 -24.54 -4.60
N VAL A 296 10.88 -24.33 -5.54
CA VAL A 296 9.46 -24.61 -5.35
C VAL A 296 9.23 -26.11 -5.16
N SER A 297 8.75 -26.49 -3.97
CA SER A 297 8.28 -27.85 -3.68
C SER A 297 6.76 -27.86 -3.52
N LYS A 298 6.13 -28.83 -4.19
CA LYS A 298 4.68 -29.07 -4.21
C LYS A 298 4.46 -30.58 -4.07
N GLU A 299 3.92 -31.04 -2.95
CA GLU A 299 3.55 -32.45 -2.78
C GLU A 299 2.08 -32.68 -3.17
N ALA A 300 1.82 -33.75 -3.94
CA ALA A 300 0.46 -34.11 -4.35
C ALA A 300 -0.17 -35.00 -3.27
N GLY A 301 -1.16 -34.47 -2.53
CA GLY A 301 -1.98 -35.24 -1.59
C GLY A 301 -1.93 -34.76 -0.13
N SER A 302 -0.88 -34.04 0.27
CA SER A 302 -0.88 -33.10 1.39
C SER A 302 -0.59 -31.72 0.79
N LEU A 303 -1.30 -30.68 1.21
CA LEU A 303 -1.06 -29.35 0.66
C LEU A 303 0.16 -28.73 1.35
N ASP A 304 1.34 -29.18 0.96
CA ASP A 304 2.62 -28.64 1.41
C ASP A 304 3.26 -27.89 0.24
N PHE A 305 3.11 -26.57 0.26
CA PHE A 305 3.78 -25.65 -0.66
C PHE A 305 4.96 -25.02 0.06
N SER A 306 6.14 -25.05 -0.54
CA SER A 306 7.29 -24.29 -0.03
C SER A 306 8.12 -23.72 -1.15
N ALA A 307 8.73 -22.57 -0.90
CA ALA A 307 9.59 -21.88 -1.86
C ALA A 307 10.57 -20.97 -1.12
N THR A 308 11.68 -20.66 -1.79
CA THR A 308 12.51 -19.50 -1.46
C THR A 308 11.99 -18.32 -2.28
N VAL A 309 11.67 -17.22 -1.61
CA VAL A 309 11.21 -15.98 -2.23
C VAL A 309 12.34 -14.96 -2.19
N THR A 310 12.62 -14.34 -3.33
CA THR A 310 13.57 -13.23 -3.46
C THR A 310 12.82 -11.97 -3.84
N ASP A 311 13.04 -10.91 -3.08
CA ASP A 311 12.71 -9.54 -3.45
C ASP A 311 13.82 -9.00 -4.34
N GLU A 312 13.59 -8.94 -5.65
CA GLU A 312 14.58 -8.53 -6.65
C GLU A 312 14.95 -7.04 -6.55
N VAL A 313 14.11 -6.23 -5.90
CA VAL A 313 14.35 -4.78 -5.78
C VAL A 313 15.21 -4.49 -4.56
N ARG A 314 14.91 -5.15 -3.42
CA ARG A 314 15.64 -4.95 -2.16
C ARG A 314 16.72 -5.99 -1.88
N GLU A 315 16.90 -6.94 -2.79
CA GLU A 315 17.82 -8.09 -2.66
C GLU A 315 17.58 -8.92 -1.38
N ALA A 316 16.34 -8.87 -0.86
CA ALA A 316 15.94 -9.59 0.35
C ALA A 316 15.54 -11.03 0.02
N THR A 317 15.79 -11.97 0.94
CA THR A 317 15.45 -13.39 0.74
C THR A 317 14.80 -13.98 1.98
N PHE A 318 13.67 -14.67 1.79
CA PHE A 318 12.97 -15.40 2.84
C PHE A 318 12.40 -16.72 2.30
N ASN A 319 12.15 -17.65 3.21
CA ASN A 319 11.45 -18.88 2.87
C ASN A 319 9.97 -18.76 3.20
N ILE A 320 9.15 -19.40 2.38
CA ILE A 320 7.74 -19.61 2.69
C ILE A 320 7.41 -21.09 2.77
N SER A 321 6.49 -21.42 3.66
CA SER A 321 5.86 -22.74 3.74
C SER A 321 4.38 -22.57 4.04
N ALA A 322 3.54 -22.98 3.10
CA ALA A 322 2.09 -22.87 3.21
C ALA A 322 1.44 -24.24 3.35
N THR A 323 0.41 -24.25 4.20
CA THR A 323 -0.59 -25.31 4.35
C THR A 323 -1.92 -24.81 3.78
N GLN A 324 -3.00 -25.56 3.98
CA GLN A 324 -4.34 -25.12 3.59
C GLN A 324 -4.80 -23.85 4.30
N ASP A 325 -4.37 -23.63 5.55
CA ASP A 325 -4.95 -22.59 6.41
C ASP A 325 -3.98 -21.43 6.70
N SER A 326 -2.69 -21.61 6.41
CA SER A 326 -1.69 -20.58 6.74
C SER A 326 -0.42 -20.69 5.90
N MET A 327 0.29 -19.57 5.73
CA MET A 327 1.63 -19.48 5.16
C MET A 327 2.62 -18.90 6.16
N LYS A 328 3.67 -19.64 6.48
CA LYS A 328 4.78 -19.18 7.31
C LYS A 328 5.81 -18.45 6.48
N ILE A 329 6.35 -17.36 7.03
CA ILE A 329 7.41 -16.54 6.45
C ILE A 329 8.63 -16.64 7.36
N VAL A 330 9.75 -17.14 6.83
CA VAL A 330 11.00 -17.30 7.58
C VAL A 330 12.08 -16.44 6.94
N PRO A 331 12.39 -15.26 7.50
CA PRO A 331 13.39 -14.35 6.94
C PRO A 331 14.79 -14.98 6.96
N LYS A 332 15.59 -14.72 5.92
CA LYS A 332 16.97 -15.21 5.81
C LYS A 332 18.00 -14.09 5.64
N HIS A 333 17.76 -13.14 4.75
CA HIS A 333 18.72 -12.10 4.39
C HIS A 333 18.01 -10.79 4.07
N ASP A 334 18.45 -9.68 4.67
CA ASP A 334 18.01 -8.30 4.44
C ASP A 334 16.48 -8.11 4.33
N CYS A 335 15.72 -8.90 5.09
CA CYS A 335 14.27 -8.81 5.15
C CYS A 335 13.85 -7.74 6.15
N GLU A 336 13.80 -6.51 5.68
CA GLU A 336 13.19 -5.39 6.42
C GLU A 336 11.68 -5.34 6.18
N PHE A 337 10.98 -4.56 7.01
CA PHE A 337 9.52 -4.53 7.01
C PHE A 337 8.88 -4.22 5.64
N PRO A 338 9.44 -3.37 4.74
CA PRO A 338 8.84 -3.08 3.44
C PRO A 338 8.65 -4.33 2.58
N THR A 339 9.63 -5.24 2.59
CA THR A 339 9.56 -6.52 1.87
C THR A 339 8.41 -7.38 2.38
N ILE A 340 8.24 -7.45 3.71
CA ILE A 340 7.18 -8.24 4.35
C ILE A 340 5.79 -7.63 4.07
N VAL A 341 5.66 -6.30 4.16
CA VAL A 341 4.40 -5.59 3.86
C VAL A 341 4.00 -5.80 2.40
N HIS A 342 4.93 -5.64 1.45
CA HIS A 342 4.65 -5.85 0.02
C HIS A 342 4.29 -7.32 -0.28
N PHE A 343 4.99 -8.27 0.34
CA PHE A 343 4.68 -9.68 0.18
C PHE A 343 3.29 -10.02 0.74
N PHE A 344 2.95 -9.51 1.92
CA PHE A 344 1.61 -9.65 2.49
C PHE A 344 0.54 -9.04 1.57
N HIS A 345 0.80 -7.85 1.01
CA HIS A 345 -0.12 -7.22 0.09
C HIS A 345 -0.34 -8.07 -1.17
N LEU A 346 0.72 -8.65 -1.75
CA LEU A 346 0.62 -9.61 -2.85
C LEU A 346 -0.29 -10.79 -2.46
N VAL A 347 -0.12 -11.37 -1.27
CA VAL A 347 -0.98 -12.45 -0.77
C VAL A 347 -2.43 -12.01 -0.67
N THR A 348 -2.71 -10.80 -0.15
CA THR A 348 -4.09 -10.27 -0.08
C THR A 348 -4.70 -9.95 -1.44
N GLU A 349 -3.90 -9.68 -2.45
CA GLU A 349 -4.37 -9.34 -3.80
C GLU A 349 -4.64 -10.57 -4.67
N THR A 350 -3.97 -11.68 -4.40
CA THR A 350 -3.90 -12.84 -5.31
C THR A 350 -4.41 -14.13 -4.69
N ILE A 351 -4.16 -14.33 -3.39
CA ILE A 351 -4.54 -15.54 -2.67
C ILE A 351 -5.83 -15.28 -1.93
N ASP A 352 -5.86 -14.38 -0.95
CA ASP A 352 -6.98 -14.22 -0.03
C ASP A 352 -7.07 -12.79 0.51
N GLU A 353 -8.09 -12.07 0.09
CA GLU A 353 -8.31 -10.65 0.38
C GLU A 353 -8.62 -10.35 1.84
N ARG A 354 -8.88 -11.40 2.65
CA ARG A 354 -9.13 -11.31 4.08
C ARG A 354 -7.98 -11.87 4.91
N ALA A 355 -6.89 -12.30 4.28
CA ALA A 355 -5.75 -12.84 5.01
C ALA A 355 -5.25 -11.85 6.06
N THR A 356 -4.77 -12.38 7.19
CA THR A 356 -4.21 -11.60 8.30
C THR A 356 -2.78 -12.00 8.54
N ILE A 357 -1.92 -11.07 8.97
CA ILE A 357 -0.52 -11.35 9.29
C ILE A 357 -0.26 -11.25 10.79
N ASN A 358 0.50 -12.21 11.31
CA ASN A 358 0.87 -12.34 12.72
C ASN A 358 2.34 -12.74 12.86
N VAL A 359 2.93 -12.50 14.04
CA VAL A 359 4.22 -13.11 14.39
C VAL A 359 3.99 -14.59 14.73
N PHE A 360 4.82 -15.46 14.16
CA PHE A 360 4.76 -16.89 14.47
C PHE A 360 5.46 -17.17 15.80
N ASP A 361 4.67 -17.29 16.87
CA ASP A 361 5.19 -17.61 18.19
C ASP A 361 5.32 -19.13 18.38
N THR A 362 6.54 -19.60 18.68
CA THR A 362 6.79 -21.03 18.89
C THR A 362 6.35 -21.52 20.28
N GLU A 363 6.10 -20.64 21.25
CA GLU A 363 5.71 -21.02 22.61
C GLU A 363 4.29 -21.62 22.69
N SER A 364 3.37 -21.21 21.81
CA SER A 364 1.99 -21.72 21.77
C SER A 364 1.88 -23.12 21.17
N ALA A 365 2.80 -23.51 20.28
CA ALA A 365 2.81 -24.83 19.63
C ALA A 365 3.25 -25.97 20.57
N TYR A 366 3.97 -25.67 21.65
CA TYR A 366 4.35 -26.67 22.66
C TYR A 366 3.43 -26.68 23.89
N ALA A 367 2.61 -25.65 24.10
CA ALA A 367 1.67 -25.58 25.22
C ALA A 367 0.53 -26.62 25.14
N THR A 368 0.22 -27.13 23.95
CA THR A 368 -0.78 -28.21 23.73
C THR A 368 -0.19 -29.61 23.75
N SER A 369 1.10 -29.77 24.07
CA SER A 369 1.78 -31.08 24.18
C SER A 369 2.35 -31.33 25.59
N ALA A 370 1.63 -30.89 26.63
CA ALA A 370 1.83 -31.40 27.98
C ALA A 370 0.70 -32.41 28.31
N PRO A 371 1.01 -33.67 28.64
CA PRO A 371 0.03 -34.72 28.89
C PRO A 371 -0.82 -34.52 30.16
#